data_AF-A0AA48L630-F1
#
_entry.id   AF-A0AA48L630-F1
#
_cell.length_a   1.000
_cell.length_b   1.000
_cell.length_c   1.000
_cell.angle_alpha   90.00
_cell.angle_beta   90.00
_cell.angle_gamma   90.00
#
_symmetry.space_group_name_H-M   'P 1'
#
loop_
_entity.id
_entity.type
_entity.pdbx_description
1 polymer ?
#
loop_
_entity_poly.entity_id
_entity_poly.type
_entity_poly.pdbx_seq_one_letter_code
_entity_poly.pdbx_strand_id
1 'polypeptide(L)'
;MPRTQAPPAPTPYRLGGIVRYDKMPPRGIRRYLWKKSVQIDAHLCFAMLEWWEALLIALIVLPVTLFFWYSCYAYFPGHIRYLTRRYAYYVYGDEAIDLLASSRAHVAEWLNIAWLWFCSVVGTSPRVEL
;
A
#
# COMPACT_ATOMS: atom_id res chain seq x y z
N MET A 1 -52.49 7.54 24.10
CA MET A 1 -51.53 8.57 23.66
C MET A 1 -51.09 8.24 22.23
N PRO A 2 -51.20 9.16 21.26
CA PRO A 2 -50.77 8.90 19.89
C PRO A 2 -49.24 8.87 19.82
N ARG A 3 -48.66 7.83 19.21
CA ARG A 3 -47.21 7.75 18.98
C ARG A 3 -46.82 8.86 18.00
N THR A 4 -45.99 9.80 18.43
CA THR A 4 -45.31 10.72 17.52
C THR A 4 -44.42 9.91 16.61
N GLN A 5 -44.87 9.70 15.37
CA GLN A 5 -44.05 9.10 14.34
C GLN A 5 -42.93 10.09 14.03
N ALA A 6 -41.68 9.68 14.20
CA ALA A 6 -40.54 10.51 13.82
C ALA A 6 -40.70 10.89 12.34
N PRO A 7 -40.43 12.16 11.97
CA PRO A 7 -40.54 12.57 10.58
C PRO A 7 -39.67 11.65 9.72
N PRO A 8 -40.13 11.27 8.51
CA PRO A 8 -39.31 10.47 7.60
C PRO A 8 -38.01 11.23 7.37
N ALA A 9 -36.90 10.49 7.27
CA ALA A 9 -35.59 11.10 6.99
C ALA A 9 -35.72 12.03 5.78
N PRO A 10 -35.16 13.26 5.84
CA PRO A 10 -35.31 14.23 4.77
C PRO A 10 -34.85 13.60 3.46
N THR A 11 -35.72 13.62 2.45
CA THR A 11 -35.35 13.15 1.12
C THR A 11 -34.28 14.10 0.58
N PRO A 12 -33.09 13.59 0.23
CA PRO A 12 -32.02 14.45 -0.26
C PRO A 12 -32.44 15.21 -1.53
N TYR A 13 -32.37 16.54 -1.51
CA TYR A 13 -32.63 17.38 -2.69
C TYR A 13 -31.53 17.18 -3.75
N ARG A 14 -31.90 16.83 -4.98
CA ARG A 14 -30.94 16.70 -6.09
C ARG A 14 -30.54 18.10 -6.58
N LEU A 15 -29.50 18.69 -5.99
CA LEU A 15 -28.85 19.89 -6.50
C LEU A 15 -27.51 19.52 -7.15
N GLY A 16 -27.44 19.72 -8.46
CA GLY A 16 -26.20 19.92 -9.23
C GLY A 16 -24.97 19.08 -8.87
N GLY A 17 -24.97 17.78 -9.12
CA GLY A 17 -23.73 17.02 -9.32
C GLY A 17 -22.82 16.76 -8.10
N ILE A 18 -23.22 17.11 -6.88
CA ILE A 18 -22.41 16.87 -5.68
C ILE A 18 -22.50 15.40 -5.24
N VAL A 19 -21.35 14.76 -4.97
CA VAL A 19 -21.24 13.39 -4.44
C VAL A 19 -21.92 13.32 -3.08
N ARG A 20 -23.05 12.60 -3.01
CA ARG A 20 -23.77 12.40 -1.74
C ARG A 20 -23.26 11.17 -0.99
N TYR A 21 -22.79 11.36 0.24
CA TYR A 21 -22.39 10.28 1.17
C TYR A 21 -23.57 9.57 1.86
N ASP A 22 -24.80 9.88 1.45
CA ASP A 22 -26.04 9.57 2.16
C ASP A 22 -26.51 8.11 1.98
N LYS A 23 -26.04 7.40 0.95
CA LYS A 23 -26.35 5.96 0.77
C LYS A 23 -25.10 5.10 0.88
N MET A 24 -24.80 4.67 2.11
CA MET A 24 -23.74 3.69 2.33
C MET A 24 -24.09 2.36 1.67
N PRO A 25 -23.23 1.81 0.79
CA PRO A 25 -23.51 0.53 0.12
C PRO A 25 -23.60 -0.63 1.12
N PRO A 26 -24.27 -1.74 0.75
CA PRO A 26 -24.40 -2.94 1.60
C PRO A 26 -23.05 -3.52 2.05
N ARG A 27 -23.05 -4.37 3.09
CA ARG A 27 -21.82 -5.01 3.61
C ARG A 27 -21.11 -5.79 2.50
N GLY A 28 -19.78 -5.71 2.47
CA GLY A 28 -18.92 -6.40 1.50
C GLY A 28 -17.76 -5.54 0.98
N ILE A 29 -17.05 -6.05 -0.03
CA ILE A 29 -15.88 -5.40 -0.66
C ILE A 29 -16.24 -4.03 -1.24
N ARG A 30 -17.44 -3.93 -1.82
CA ARG A 30 -17.96 -2.68 -2.39
C ARG A 30 -18.08 -1.56 -1.36
N ARG A 31 -18.35 -1.88 -0.09
CA ARG A 31 -18.35 -0.92 1.03
C ARG A 31 -16.95 -0.49 1.42
N TYR A 32 -15.98 -1.41 1.37
CA TYR A 32 -14.58 -1.07 1.63
C TYR A 32 -14.03 -0.12 0.56
N LEU A 33 -14.24 -0.43 -0.72
CA LEU A 33 -13.83 0.42 -1.83
C LEU A 33 -14.49 1.79 -1.77
N TRP A 34 -15.80 1.84 -1.46
CA TRP A 34 -16.50 3.11 -1.26
C TRP A 34 -15.87 3.92 -0.13
N LYS A 35 -15.65 3.33 1.06
CA LYS A 35 -14.99 4.04 2.17
C LYS A 35 -13.62 4.58 1.79
N LYS A 36 -12.83 3.81 1.02
CA LYS A 36 -11.51 4.23 0.57
C LYS A 36 -11.57 5.36 -0.45
N SER A 37 -12.50 5.30 -1.41
CA SER A 37 -12.75 6.41 -2.34
C SER A 37 -13.09 7.69 -1.57
N VAL A 38 -14.04 7.62 -0.63
CA VAL A 38 -14.43 8.75 0.21
C VAL A 38 -13.25 9.31 1.02
N GLN A 39 -12.40 8.45 1.57
CA GLN A 39 -11.19 8.88 2.29
C GLN A 39 -10.21 9.60 1.35
N ILE A 40 -10.01 9.08 0.14
CA ILE A 40 -9.13 9.69 -0.86
C ILE A 40 -9.67 11.06 -1.26
N ASP A 41 -10.97 11.16 -1.55
CA ASP A 41 -11.65 12.41 -1.91
C ASP A 41 -11.54 13.46 -0.80
N ALA A 42 -11.60 13.02 0.47
CA ALA A 42 -11.43 13.89 1.63
C ALA A 42 -9.97 14.35 1.82
N HIS A 43 -8.98 13.46 1.64
CA HIS A 43 -7.57 13.81 1.81
C HIS A 43 -7.03 14.70 0.68
N LEU A 44 -7.49 14.48 -0.55
CA LEU A 44 -7.05 15.24 -1.73
C LEU A 44 -7.98 16.41 -2.07
N CYS A 45 -9.05 16.61 -1.29
CA CYS A 45 -10.04 17.66 -1.47
C CYS A 45 -10.69 17.66 -2.88
N PHE A 46 -10.72 16.52 -3.57
CA PHE A 46 -11.28 16.42 -4.93
C PHE A 46 -12.78 16.76 -4.97
N ALA A 47 -13.49 16.61 -3.86
CA ALA A 47 -14.91 16.97 -3.76
C ALA A 47 -15.18 18.48 -3.81
N MET A 48 -14.17 19.33 -3.59
CA MET A 48 -14.31 20.80 -3.62
C MET A 48 -13.75 21.41 -4.90
N LEU A 49 -13.01 20.64 -5.70
CA LEU A 49 -12.41 21.12 -6.94
C LEU A 49 -13.42 21.15 -8.08
N GLU A 50 -13.32 22.16 -8.92
CA GLU A 50 -13.99 22.13 -10.21
C GLU A 50 -13.36 21.07 -11.11
N TRP A 51 -14.15 20.53 -12.05
CA TRP A 51 -13.71 19.47 -12.96
C TRP A 51 -12.41 19.83 -13.72
N TRP A 52 -12.25 21.10 -14.10
CA TRP A 52 -11.06 21.58 -14.82
C TRP A 52 -9.83 21.72 -13.93
N GLU A 53 -9.99 22.13 -12.67
CA GLU A 53 -8.89 22.20 -11.71
C GLU A 53 -8.36 20.80 -11.39
N ALA A 54 -9.26 19.82 -11.26
CA ALA A 54 -8.87 18.43 -11.03
C ALA A 54 -8.06 17.87 -12.21
N LEU A 55 -8.40 18.29 -13.44
CA LEU A 55 -7.65 17.95 -14.65
C LEU A 55 -6.23 18.54 -14.60
N LEU A 56 -6.07 19.80 -14.20
CA LEU A 56 -4.74 20.43 -14.06
C LEU A 56 -3.88 19.74 -13.01
N ILE A 57 -4.45 19.40 -11.84
CA ILE A 57 -3.73 18.65 -10.81
C ILE A 57 -3.31 17.27 -11.34
N ALA A 58 -4.22 16.54 -12.00
CA ALA A 58 -3.90 15.24 -12.58
C ALA A 58 -2.77 15.33 -13.60
N LEU A 59 -2.77 16.39 -14.44
CA LEU A 59 -1.74 16.64 -15.43
C LEU A 59 -0.36 16.93 -14.82
N ILE A 60 -0.29 17.45 -13.59
CA ILE A 60 0.99 17.69 -12.89
C ILE A 60 1.41 16.46 -12.09
N VAL A 61 0.47 15.85 -11.36
CA VAL A 61 0.77 14.71 -10.47
C VAL A 61 1.13 13.46 -11.25
N LEU A 62 0.47 13.18 -12.38
CA LEU A 62 0.80 12.00 -13.20
C LEU A 62 2.24 11.99 -13.71
N PRO A 63 2.76 13.03 -14.39
CA PRO A 63 4.15 13.01 -14.84
C PRO A 63 5.11 12.99 -13.65
N VAL A 64 4.86 13.73 -12.56
CA VAL A 64 5.73 13.70 -11.38
C VAL A 64 5.81 12.29 -10.79
N THR A 65 4.67 11.60 -10.65
CA THR A 65 4.64 10.22 -10.15
C THR A 65 5.27 9.23 -11.13
N LEU A 66 5.07 9.40 -12.44
CA LEU A 66 5.74 8.59 -13.47
C LEU A 66 7.26 8.78 -13.45
N PHE A 67 7.74 10.02 -13.35
CA PHE A 67 9.18 10.32 -13.23
C PHE A 67 9.75 9.75 -11.94
N PHE A 68 9.00 9.81 -10.84
CA PHE A 68 9.40 9.19 -9.59
C PHE A 68 9.57 7.67 -9.75
N TRP A 69 8.57 6.98 -10.32
CA TRP A 69 8.66 5.56 -10.57
C TRP A 69 9.78 5.20 -11.55
N TYR A 70 9.95 5.99 -12.62
CA TYR A 70 11.05 5.83 -13.55
C TYR A 70 12.41 5.94 -12.84
N SER A 71 12.57 6.93 -11.96
CA SER A 71 13.78 7.08 -11.14
C SER A 71 14.00 5.88 -10.20
N CYS A 72 12.93 5.40 -9.57
CA CYS A 72 12.97 4.20 -8.72
C CYS A 72 13.39 2.93 -9.48
N TYR A 73 13.00 2.77 -10.75
CA TYR A 73 13.38 1.58 -11.51
C TYR A 73 14.72 1.73 -12.23
N ALA A 74 15.03 2.90 -12.78
CA ALA A 74 16.23 3.11 -13.57
C ALA A 74 17.45 3.48 -12.72
N TYR A 75 17.29 4.37 -11.74
CA TYR A 75 18.42 4.97 -11.02
C TYR A 75 18.70 4.28 -9.67
N PHE A 76 17.64 3.97 -8.92
CA PHE A 76 17.76 3.36 -7.60
C PHE A 76 18.57 2.05 -7.55
N PRO A 77 18.39 1.05 -8.44
CA PRO A 77 19.14 -0.21 -8.33
C PRO A 77 20.63 -0.02 -8.54
N GLY A 78 21.03 0.90 -9.45
CA GLY A 78 22.44 1.26 -9.63
C GLY A 78 23.03 1.89 -8.38
N HIS A 79 22.28 2.79 -7.74
CA HIS A 79 22.75 3.49 -6.55
C HIS A 79 22.89 2.57 -5.33
N ILE A 80 21.96 1.62 -5.16
CA ILE A 80 22.04 0.60 -4.10
C ILE A 80 23.27 -0.28 -4.27
N ARG A 81 23.57 -0.76 -5.50
CA ARG A 81 24.78 -1.58 -5.76
C ARG A 81 26.08 -0.86 -5.40
N TYR A 82 26.11 0.45 -5.64
CA TYR A 82 27.26 1.28 -5.27
C TYR A 82 27.40 1.42 -3.75
N LEU A 83 26.29 1.70 -3.04
CA LEU A 83 26.28 1.83 -1.59
C LEU A 83 26.65 0.51 -0.90
N THR A 84 26.16 -0.62 -1.40
CA THR A 84 26.48 -1.94 -0.85
C THR A 84 27.96 -2.27 -0.98
N ARG A 85 28.61 -1.94 -2.11
CA ARG A 85 30.06 -2.15 -2.28
C ARG A 85 30.89 -1.33 -1.30
N ARG A 86 30.53 -0.06 -1.11
CA ARG A 86 31.22 0.81 -0.13
C ARG A 86 31.02 0.32 1.30
N TYR A 87 29.80 -0.08 1.65
CA TYR A 87 29.52 -0.68 2.95
C TYR A 87 30.35 -1.95 3.17
N ALA A 88 30.44 -2.82 2.16
CA ALA A 88 31.25 -4.04 2.23
C ALA A 88 32.73 -3.72 2.52
N TYR A 89 33.28 -2.75 1.77
CA TYR A 89 34.66 -2.30 1.95
C TYR A 89 34.93 -1.77 3.36
N TYR A 90 34.04 -0.93 3.91
CA TYR A 90 34.27 -0.34 5.23
C TYR A 90 34.07 -1.32 6.40
N VAL A 91 33.14 -2.27 6.27
CA VAL A 91 32.82 -3.19 7.37
C VAL A 91 33.66 -4.45 7.33
N TYR A 92 33.86 -5.01 6.14
CA TYR A 92 34.51 -6.31 5.97
C TYR A 92 35.90 -6.22 5.35
N GLY A 93 36.32 -5.03 4.88
CA GLY A 93 37.63 -4.82 4.27
C GLY A 93 37.76 -5.35 2.84
N ASP A 94 36.67 -5.90 2.27
CA ASP A 94 36.64 -6.47 0.92
C ASP A 94 35.39 -5.99 0.16
N GLU A 95 35.60 -5.56 -1.08
CA GLU A 95 34.57 -5.04 -1.99
C GLU A 95 33.87 -6.15 -2.81
N ALA A 96 34.46 -7.35 -2.86
CA ALA A 96 33.94 -8.48 -3.64
C ALA A 96 32.91 -9.33 -2.86
N ILE A 97 32.68 -9.05 -1.59
CA ILE A 97 31.70 -9.77 -0.77
C ILE A 97 30.30 -9.47 -1.31
N ASP A 98 29.65 -10.50 -1.86
CA ASP A 98 28.27 -10.40 -2.33
C ASP A 98 27.32 -10.41 -1.13
N LEU A 99 27.10 -9.23 -0.54
CA LEU A 99 26.21 -9.02 0.61
C LEU A 99 24.78 -9.50 0.34
N LEU A 100 24.36 -9.51 -0.93
CA LEU A 100 23.03 -9.94 -1.33
C LEU A 100 22.91 -11.47 -1.28
N ALA A 101 23.97 -12.20 -1.66
CA ALA A 101 24.04 -13.65 -1.45
C ALA A 101 24.08 -13.99 0.05
N SER A 102 24.88 -13.27 0.84
CA SER A 102 24.99 -13.46 2.29
C SER A 102 23.68 -13.19 3.01
N SER A 103 23.00 -12.07 2.72
CA SER A 103 21.69 -11.75 3.30
C SER A 103 20.59 -12.74 2.90
N ARG A 104 20.57 -13.23 1.65
CA ARG A 104 19.63 -14.27 1.21
C ARG A 104 19.83 -15.58 1.94
N ALA A 105 21.09 -15.99 2.15
CA ALA A 105 21.42 -17.17 2.95
C ALA A 105 20.90 -17.01 4.39
N HIS A 106 21.14 -15.84 5.00
CA HIS A 106 20.66 -15.54 6.34
C HIS A 106 19.12 -15.58 6.42
N VAL A 107 18.41 -14.95 5.48
CA VAL A 107 16.94 -14.99 5.43
C VAL A 107 16.42 -16.42 5.24
N ALA A 108 17.08 -17.23 4.42
CA ALA A 108 16.70 -18.64 4.23
C ALA A 108 16.90 -19.46 5.51
N GLU A 109 18.00 -19.25 6.24
CA GLU A 109 18.24 -19.85 7.55
C GLU A 109 17.15 -19.45 8.56
N TRP A 110 16.83 -18.15 8.65
CA TRP A 110 15.77 -17.66 9.53
C TRP A 110 14.39 -18.22 9.18
N LEU A 111 14.06 -18.31 7.88
CA LEU A 111 12.81 -18.92 7.43
C LEU A 111 12.77 -20.42 7.75
N ASN A 112 13.88 -21.13 7.59
CA ASN A 112 13.96 -22.55 7.91
C ASN A 112 13.80 -22.79 9.42
N ILE A 113 14.46 -21.97 10.26
CA ILE A 113 14.30 -22.01 11.71
C ILE A 113 12.86 -21.69 12.12
N ALA A 114 12.25 -20.66 11.53
CA ALA A 114 10.86 -20.29 11.78
C ALA A 114 9.89 -21.40 11.35
N TRP A 115 10.17 -22.07 10.24
CA TRP A 115 9.40 -23.21 9.76
C TRP A 115 9.53 -24.42 10.69
N LEU A 116 10.74 -24.75 11.13
CA LEU A 116 10.98 -25.84 12.09
C LEU A 116 10.31 -25.56 13.44
N TRP A 117 10.35 -24.31 13.91
CA TRP A 117 9.61 -23.88 15.09
C TRP A 117 8.10 -23.99 14.90
N PHE A 118 7.58 -23.60 13.73
CA PHE A 118 6.17 -23.76 13.40
C PHE A 118 5.76 -25.23 13.37
N CYS A 119 6.55 -26.10 12.73
CA CYS A 119 6.31 -27.54 12.69
C CYS A 119 6.37 -28.19 14.09
N SER A 120 7.26 -27.73 14.98
CA SER A 120 7.32 -28.24 16.36
C SER A 120 6.10 -27.84 17.18
N VAL A 121 5.55 -26.64 16.96
CA VAL A 121 4.30 -26.17 17.59
C VAL A 121 3.08 -26.92 17.06
N VAL A 122 3.04 -27.22 15.76
CA VAL A 122 1.90 -27.90 15.11
C VAL A 122 1.98 -29.43 15.27
N GLY A 123 3.11 -29.98 15.74
CA GLY A 123 3.31 -31.42 15.94
C GLY A 123 3.44 -32.21 14.65
N THR A 124 3.53 -31.55 13.50
CA THR A 124 3.79 -32.16 12.20
C THR A 124 5.30 -32.18 11.96
N SER A 125 5.99 -33.24 12.35
CA SER A 125 7.41 -33.40 12.01
C SER A 125 7.55 -33.72 10.52
N PRO A 126 8.19 -32.85 9.70
CA PRO A 126 8.56 -33.23 8.35
C PRO A 126 9.63 -34.33 8.43
N ARG A 127 9.39 -35.47 7.75
CA ARG A 127 10.40 -36.50 7.55
C ARG A 127 11.54 -35.89 6.72
N VAL A 128 12.68 -35.64 7.35
CA VAL A 128 13.89 -35.26 6.63
C VAL A 128 14.54 -36.56 6.18
N GLU A 129 14.35 -36.91 4.91
CA GLU A 129 15.12 -38.01 4.29
C GLU A 129 16.52 -37.47 4.00
N LEU A 130 17.48 -37.99 4.79
CA LEU A 130 18.91 -37.75 4.69
C LEU A 130 19.50 -38.45 3.47
#